data_AF-A0A5N9FXB1-F1
#
_entry.id   AF-A0A5N9FXB1-F1
#
_cell.length_a   1.000
_cell.length_b   1.000
_cell.length_c   1.000
_cell.angle_alpha   90.00
_cell.angle_beta   90.00
_cell.angle_gamma   90.00
#
_symmetry.space_group_name_H-M   'P 1'
#
loop_
_entity.id
_entity.type
_entity.pdbx_description
1 polymer ?
#
loop_
_entity_poly.entity_id
_entity_poly.type
_entity_poly.pdbx_seq_one_letter_code
_entity_poly.pdbx_strand_id
1 'polypeptide(L)'
;MSLQPQINDDSYTEIILSSIKSSNFWSITLGSAGIFAVIFGGSINLAFEGLKDLSLWVLMAGAGLILLALVLSPRAVAIFLVGRKGRYGLNVAIMTLAFFVILLIANFLMYQNPTRIDVTATRIFTLSEQTYGILDNLSKNNQPVHAYAFFVSSLSSGNQRQSAEDLLNEFDRRSDKFSFSFVDPELNRSEALRYNVTTYPSIVFEADDGKFEGVTALTEQDFVTGILIATGTEQKVIYYLTGHGETSVSRDPMTGAIGLEGLDLAIEGMQRDNYFVMPLNLKQFESVPSNAAVLIIAGPKENKDLDESELTAILKYFRDGGRILMLLDPNPPVKFNGLAALYGIAVSSEHVVDAVSNVSGEMLTPMVQKANGQFTTSNSAPGLTIADDISVTIFPDSAAILSPSAEEFALRDHIKFTPLGMTTPASWLTADPEDISYS
;
A
#
# COMPACT_ATOMS: atom_id res chain seq x y z
N MET A 1 9.58 -68.15 -41.35
CA MET A 1 8.81 -67.08 -42.00
C MET A 1 7.35 -67.25 -41.57
N SER A 2 6.96 -66.57 -40.49
CA SER A 2 5.61 -66.62 -39.92
C SER A 2 4.98 -65.24 -40.07
N LEU A 3 4.01 -65.14 -40.97
CA LEU A 3 3.26 -63.90 -41.25
C LEU A 3 2.42 -63.51 -40.02
N GLN A 4 2.62 -62.29 -39.51
CA GLN A 4 1.67 -61.65 -38.60
C GLN A 4 0.44 -61.18 -39.40
N PRO A 5 -0.78 -61.27 -38.85
CA PRO A 5 -1.96 -60.76 -39.52
C PRO A 5 -2.00 -59.23 -39.41
N GLN A 6 -2.10 -58.54 -40.54
CA GLN A 6 -2.44 -57.12 -40.59
C GLN A 6 -3.90 -56.95 -40.13
N ILE A 7 -4.11 -56.22 -39.04
CA ILE A 7 -5.44 -55.78 -38.61
C ILE A 7 -5.78 -54.53 -39.42
N ASN A 8 -6.84 -54.63 -40.23
CA ASN A 8 -7.25 -53.65 -41.22
C ASN A 8 -8.08 -52.51 -40.58
N ASP A 9 -7.73 -51.24 -40.82
CA ASP A 9 -8.44 -50.05 -40.29
C ASP A 9 -9.93 -50.01 -40.70
N ASP A 10 -10.28 -50.62 -41.84
CA ASP A 10 -11.65 -50.75 -42.33
C ASP A 10 -12.59 -51.45 -41.32
N SER A 11 -12.04 -52.31 -40.46
CA SER A 11 -12.80 -53.08 -39.45
C SER A 11 -13.38 -52.18 -38.35
N TYR A 12 -12.62 -51.17 -37.88
CA TYR A 12 -13.09 -50.27 -36.83
C TYR A 12 -14.17 -49.32 -37.36
N THR A 13 -14.01 -48.82 -38.58
CA THR A 13 -15.01 -47.96 -39.24
C THR A 13 -16.34 -48.68 -39.47
N GLU A 14 -16.32 -49.96 -39.86
CA GLU A 14 -17.55 -50.73 -40.05
C GLU A 14 -18.25 -51.08 -38.71
N ILE A 15 -17.49 -51.34 -37.66
CA ILE A 15 -18.03 -51.56 -36.30
C ILE A 15 -18.69 -50.28 -35.77
N ILE A 16 -18.11 -49.12 -36.02
CA ILE A 16 -18.69 -47.83 -35.63
C ILE A 16 -19.96 -47.53 -36.45
N LEU A 17 -19.91 -47.72 -37.78
CA LEU A 17 -21.05 -47.48 -38.66
C LEU A 17 -22.23 -48.42 -38.38
N SER A 18 -21.97 -49.68 -38.04
CA SER A 18 -23.01 -50.65 -37.64
C SER A 18 -23.59 -50.33 -36.26
N SER A 19 -22.77 -49.83 -35.33
CA SER A 19 -23.23 -49.37 -34.01
C SER A 19 -24.14 -48.14 -34.11
N ILE A 20 -23.78 -47.16 -34.95
CA ILE A 20 -24.56 -45.92 -35.19
C ILE A 20 -25.91 -46.23 -35.87
N LYS A 21 -26.00 -47.29 -36.67
CA LYS A 21 -27.28 -47.73 -37.27
C LYS A 21 -28.20 -48.46 -36.28
N SER A 22 -27.73 -48.79 -35.07
CA SER A 22 -28.51 -49.52 -34.07
C SER A 22 -29.38 -48.60 -33.22
N SER A 23 -30.66 -48.95 -33.06
CA SER A 23 -31.59 -48.23 -32.16
C SER A 23 -31.13 -48.28 -30.69
N ASN A 24 -30.42 -49.34 -30.30
CA ASN A 24 -29.90 -49.52 -28.95
C ASN A 24 -28.78 -48.52 -28.62
N PHE A 25 -27.93 -48.16 -29.59
CA PHE A 25 -26.89 -47.16 -29.40
C PHE A 25 -27.49 -45.79 -29.12
N TRP A 26 -28.44 -45.35 -29.95
CA TRP A 26 -29.10 -44.05 -29.79
C TRP A 26 -29.92 -43.95 -28.51
N SER A 27 -30.58 -45.03 -28.09
CA SER A 27 -31.28 -45.06 -26.80
C SER A 27 -30.34 -44.84 -25.61
N ILE A 28 -29.18 -45.51 -25.58
CA ILE A 28 -28.22 -45.38 -24.48
C ILE A 28 -27.59 -43.97 -24.46
N THR A 29 -27.28 -43.40 -25.63
CA THR A 29 -26.72 -42.04 -25.72
C THR A 29 -27.76 -40.98 -25.33
N LEU A 30 -29.01 -41.10 -25.78
CA LEU A 30 -30.12 -40.22 -25.39
C LEU A 30 -30.39 -40.29 -23.88
N GLY A 31 -30.40 -41.49 -23.30
CA GLY A 31 -30.59 -41.68 -21.85
C GLY A 31 -29.47 -41.05 -21.03
N SER A 32 -28.22 -41.21 -21.46
CA SER A 32 -27.05 -40.62 -20.79
C SER A 32 -27.04 -39.09 -20.88
N ALA A 33 -27.34 -38.55 -22.07
CA ALA A 33 -27.47 -37.12 -22.29
C ALA A 33 -28.63 -36.51 -21.49
N GLY A 34 -29.75 -37.23 -21.38
CA GLY A 34 -30.90 -36.82 -20.58
C GLY A 34 -30.59 -36.74 -19.08
N ILE A 35 -29.87 -37.72 -18.52
CA ILE A 35 -29.43 -37.69 -17.11
C ILE A 35 -28.50 -36.49 -16.86
N PHE A 36 -27.53 -36.26 -17.76
CA PHE A 36 -26.65 -35.10 -17.66
C PHE A 36 -27.44 -33.78 -17.68
N ALA A 37 -28.40 -33.64 -18.60
CA ALA A 37 -29.25 -32.45 -18.70
C ALA A 37 -30.10 -32.24 -17.43
N VAL A 38 -30.61 -33.32 -16.80
CA VAL A 38 -31.35 -33.22 -15.54
C VAL A 38 -30.45 -32.74 -14.39
N ILE A 39 -29.26 -33.31 -14.24
CA ILE A 39 -28.30 -32.91 -13.19
C ILE A 39 -27.86 -31.45 -13.41
N PHE A 40 -27.52 -31.09 -14.64
CA PHE A 40 -27.09 -29.75 -15.01
C PHE A 40 -28.20 -28.71 -14.80
N GLY A 41 -29.40 -28.98 -15.31
CA GLY A 41 -30.57 -28.11 -15.16
C GLY A 41 -30.96 -27.92 -13.70
N GLY A 42 -30.95 -28.99 -12.89
CA GLY A 42 -31.23 -28.89 -11.46
C GLY A 42 -30.21 -28.04 -10.70
N SER A 43 -28.93 -28.16 -11.08
CA SER A 43 -27.85 -27.39 -10.47
C SER A 43 -27.95 -25.89 -10.80
N ILE A 44 -28.28 -25.54 -12.04
CA ILE A 44 -28.53 -24.15 -12.44
C ILE A 44 -29.72 -23.58 -11.69
N ASN A 45 -30.81 -24.36 -11.55
CA ASN A 45 -32.03 -23.91 -10.88
C ASN A 45 -31.77 -23.51 -9.41
N LEU A 46 -30.89 -24.25 -8.73
CA LEU A 46 -30.52 -24.01 -7.34
C LEU A 46 -29.48 -22.89 -7.19
N ALA A 47 -28.53 -22.76 -8.13
CA ALA A 47 -27.41 -21.81 -8.02
C ALA A 47 -27.74 -20.41 -8.55
N PHE A 48 -28.60 -20.28 -9.57
CA PHE A 48 -28.78 -19.03 -10.30
C PHE A 48 -30.25 -18.65 -10.42
N GLU A 49 -30.67 -17.72 -9.56
CA GLU A 49 -32.05 -17.23 -9.54
C GLU A 49 -32.48 -16.59 -10.88
N GLY A 50 -31.58 -15.87 -11.54
CA GLY A 50 -31.85 -15.24 -12.85
C GLY A 50 -31.96 -16.22 -14.03
N LEU A 51 -31.58 -17.50 -13.87
CA LEU A 51 -31.63 -18.52 -14.93
C LEU A 51 -32.68 -19.60 -14.66
N LYS A 52 -33.57 -19.40 -13.68
CA LYS A 52 -34.60 -20.39 -13.29
C LYS A 52 -35.46 -20.83 -14.47
N ASP A 53 -35.92 -19.90 -15.31
CA ASP A 53 -36.78 -20.24 -16.46
C ASP A 53 -36.05 -21.12 -17.49
N LEU A 54 -34.80 -20.78 -17.82
CA LEU A 54 -33.98 -21.58 -18.74
C LEU A 54 -33.66 -22.96 -18.16
N SER A 55 -33.39 -23.03 -16.85
CA SER A 55 -33.11 -24.29 -16.15
C SER A 55 -34.31 -25.26 -16.18
N LEU A 56 -35.55 -24.75 -16.10
CA LEU A 56 -36.77 -25.56 -16.19
C LEU A 56 -36.93 -26.17 -17.59
N TRP A 57 -36.61 -25.42 -18.65
CA TRP A 57 -36.61 -25.96 -20.02
C TRP A 57 -35.58 -27.08 -20.21
N VAL A 58 -34.38 -26.91 -19.65
CA VAL A 58 -33.32 -27.93 -19.70
C VAL A 58 -33.71 -29.19 -18.91
N LEU A 59 -34.35 -29.03 -17.74
CA LEU A 59 -34.89 -30.14 -16.95
C LEU A 59 -35.98 -30.92 -17.73
N MET A 60 -36.92 -30.21 -18.34
CA MET A 60 -37.98 -30.83 -19.14
C MET A 60 -37.43 -31.55 -20.38
N ALA A 61 -36.48 -30.94 -21.08
CA ALA A 61 -35.80 -31.57 -22.22
C ALA A 61 -35.02 -32.82 -21.80
N GLY A 62 -34.29 -32.75 -20.68
CA GLY A 62 -33.57 -33.89 -20.11
C GLY A 62 -34.48 -35.06 -19.72
N ALA A 63 -35.59 -34.76 -19.03
CA ALA A 63 -36.60 -35.76 -18.68
C ALA A 63 -37.25 -36.38 -19.95
N GLY A 64 -37.51 -35.57 -20.97
CA GLY A 64 -38.00 -36.02 -22.26
C GLY A 64 -37.05 -36.98 -22.97
N LEU A 65 -35.74 -36.72 -22.95
CA LEU A 65 -34.71 -37.59 -23.53
C LEU A 65 -34.60 -38.94 -22.80
N ILE A 66 -34.73 -38.93 -21.46
CA ILE A 66 -34.75 -40.16 -20.65
C ILE A 66 -35.98 -41.01 -21.01
N LEU A 67 -37.15 -40.38 -21.11
CA LEU A 67 -38.38 -41.07 -21.49
C LEU A 67 -38.29 -41.64 -22.92
N LEU A 68 -37.75 -40.87 -23.87
CA LEU A 68 -37.57 -41.29 -25.24
C LEU A 68 -36.62 -42.49 -25.35
N ALA A 69 -35.51 -42.47 -24.61
CA ALA A 69 -34.59 -43.60 -24.50
C ALA A 69 -35.27 -44.86 -23.95
N LEU A 70 -36.07 -44.73 -22.90
CA LEU A 70 -36.79 -45.84 -22.27
C LEU A 70 -37.82 -46.47 -23.23
N VAL A 71 -38.48 -45.65 -24.06
CA VAL A 71 -39.47 -46.12 -25.05
C VAL A 71 -38.79 -46.79 -26.25
N LEU A 72 -37.67 -46.25 -26.74
CA LEU A 72 -36.98 -46.77 -27.93
C LEU A 72 -36.38 -48.17 -27.73
N SER A 73 -35.80 -48.46 -26.56
CA SER A 73 -35.27 -49.81 -26.28
C SER A 73 -35.15 -50.10 -24.77
N PRO A 74 -36.27 -50.45 -24.10
CA PRO A 74 -36.28 -50.69 -22.65
C PRO A 74 -35.38 -51.87 -22.23
N ARG A 75 -35.26 -52.89 -23.09
CA ARG A 75 -34.38 -54.04 -22.85
C ARG A 75 -32.89 -53.67 -22.93
N ALA A 76 -32.51 -52.76 -23.81
CA ALA A 76 -31.12 -52.31 -23.94
C ALA A 76 -30.69 -51.48 -22.73
N VAL A 77 -31.57 -50.60 -22.24
CA VAL A 77 -31.36 -49.83 -21.01
C VAL A 77 -31.20 -50.74 -19.79
N ALA A 78 -32.07 -51.75 -19.63
CA ALA A 78 -31.99 -52.70 -18.53
C ALA A 78 -30.69 -53.55 -18.57
N ILE A 79 -30.29 -54.03 -19.74
CA ILE A 79 -29.02 -54.78 -19.92
C ILE A 79 -27.81 -53.89 -19.67
N PHE A 80 -27.86 -52.63 -20.09
CA PHE A 80 -26.80 -51.65 -19.85
C PHE A 80 -26.60 -51.44 -18.34
N LEU A 81 -27.68 -51.18 -17.59
CA LEU A 81 -27.64 -50.96 -16.13
C LEU A 81 -27.09 -52.16 -15.34
N VAL A 82 -27.40 -53.39 -15.76
CA VAL A 82 -26.93 -54.62 -15.08
C VAL A 82 -25.52 -55.04 -15.54
N GLY A 83 -25.09 -54.60 -16.74
CA GLY A 83 -23.83 -55.00 -17.35
C GLY A 83 -22.59 -54.27 -16.80
N ARG A 84 -21.40 -54.82 -17.09
CA ARG A 84 -20.11 -54.20 -16.72
C ARG A 84 -19.94 -52.77 -17.26
N LYS A 85 -20.48 -52.48 -18.44
CA LYS A 85 -20.45 -51.14 -19.07
C LYS A 85 -21.34 -50.11 -18.34
N GLY A 86 -22.46 -50.53 -17.75
CA GLY A 86 -23.32 -49.64 -16.95
C GLY A 86 -22.72 -49.22 -15.62
N ARG A 87 -21.86 -50.06 -15.00
CA ARG A 87 -21.14 -49.68 -13.78
C ARG A 87 -20.23 -48.48 -13.99
N TYR A 88 -19.57 -48.39 -15.15
CA TYR A 88 -18.78 -47.21 -15.51
C TYR A 88 -19.67 -45.99 -15.77
N GLY A 89 -20.82 -46.16 -16.45
CA GLY A 89 -21.79 -45.08 -16.64
C GLY A 89 -22.38 -44.55 -15.32
N LEU A 90 -22.64 -45.43 -14.36
CA LEU A 90 -23.10 -45.07 -13.02
C LEU A 90 -22.03 -44.28 -12.25
N ASN A 91 -20.76 -44.69 -12.32
CA ASN A 91 -19.66 -43.94 -11.71
C ASN A 91 -19.54 -42.53 -12.32
N VAL A 92 -19.67 -42.41 -13.64
CA VAL A 92 -19.66 -41.09 -14.31
C VAL A 92 -20.84 -40.23 -13.86
N ALA A 93 -22.04 -40.81 -13.71
CA ALA A 93 -23.21 -40.08 -13.20
C ALA A 93 -23.01 -39.62 -11.74
N ILE A 94 -22.45 -40.48 -10.88
CA ILE A 94 -22.12 -40.15 -9.49
C ILE A 94 -21.07 -39.05 -9.43
N MET A 95 -20.00 -39.14 -10.25
CA MET A 95 -18.96 -38.10 -10.33
C MET A 95 -19.53 -36.77 -10.83
N THR A 96 -20.41 -36.81 -11.84
CA THR A 96 -21.08 -35.62 -12.37
C THR A 96 -21.95 -34.97 -11.29
N LEU A 97 -22.74 -35.76 -10.56
CA LEU A 97 -23.54 -35.26 -9.44
C LEU A 97 -22.67 -34.67 -8.34
N ALA A 98 -21.60 -35.37 -7.93
CA ALA A 98 -20.66 -34.89 -6.92
C ALA A 98 -20.01 -33.56 -7.33
N PHE A 99 -19.61 -33.41 -8.59
CA PHE A 99 -19.07 -32.17 -9.13
C PHE A 99 -20.06 -31.00 -8.97
N PHE A 100 -21.33 -31.19 -9.31
CA PHE A 100 -22.33 -30.14 -9.16
C PHE A 100 -22.68 -29.84 -7.69
N VAL A 101 -22.69 -30.83 -6.82
CA VAL A 101 -22.86 -30.62 -5.38
C VAL A 101 -21.71 -29.78 -4.82
N ILE A 102 -20.46 -30.05 -5.23
CA ILE A 102 -19.30 -29.24 -4.84
C ILE A 102 -19.46 -27.80 -5.35
N LEU A 103 -19.90 -27.61 -6.60
CA LEU A 103 -20.15 -26.26 -7.14
C LEU A 103 -21.22 -25.51 -6.36
N LEU A 104 -22.30 -26.18 -5.94
CA LEU A 104 -23.34 -25.58 -5.11
C LEU A 104 -22.82 -25.17 -3.73
N ILE A 105 -22.02 -26.03 -3.08
CA ILE A 105 -21.40 -25.70 -1.79
C ILE A 105 -20.43 -24.52 -1.94
N ALA A 106 -19.58 -24.53 -2.97
CA ALA A 106 -18.64 -23.45 -3.24
C ALA A 106 -19.37 -22.12 -3.50
N ASN A 107 -20.45 -22.15 -4.28
CA ASN A 107 -21.29 -20.97 -4.54
C ASN A 107 -21.97 -20.47 -3.26
N PHE A 108 -22.50 -21.37 -2.43
CA PHE A 108 -23.11 -21.02 -1.15
C PHE A 108 -22.12 -20.36 -0.19
N LEU A 109 -20.90 -20.90 -0.08
CA LEU A 109 -19.84 -20.32 0.73
C LEU A 109 -19.39 -18.94 0.21
N MET A 110 -19.30 -18.77 -1.12
CA MET A 110 -18.98 -17.47 -1.73
C MET A 110 -20.10 -16.45 -1.56
N TYR A 111 -21.37 -16.86 -1.56
CA TYR A 111 -22.50 -15.96 -1.36
C TYR A 111 -22.59 -15.45 0.08
N GLN A 112 -22.25 -16.28 1.07
CA GLN A 112 -22.29 -15.87 2.49
C GLN A 112 -21.06 -15.05 2.92
N ASN A 113 -19.91 -15.22 2.27
CA ASN A 113 -18.69 -14.47 2.59
C ASN A 113 -18.34 -13.50 1.45
N PRO A 114 -18.70 -12.22 1.56
CA PRO A 114 -18.37 -11.20 0.56
C PRO A 114 -16.90 -10.76 0.63
N THR A 115 -15.97 -11.67 0.96
CA THR A 115 -14.53 -11.40 0.90
C THR A 115 -14.14 -11.13 -0.56
N ARG A 116 -14.11 -9.85 -0.94
CA ARG A 116 -13.60 -9.40 -2.23
C ARG A 116 -12.09 -9.53 -2.20
N ILE A 117 -11.60 -10.55 -2.89
CA ILE A 117 -10.19 -10.66 -3.21
C ILE A 117 -9.96 -9.74 -4.40
N ASP A 118 -9.33 -8.59 -4.16
CA ASP A 118 -8.90 -7.69 -5.23
C ASP A 118 -7.79 -8.37 -6.03
N VAL A 119 -8.13 -8.86 -7.22
CA VAL A 119 -7.22 -9.49 -8.19
C VAL A 119 -6.64 -8.47 -9.19
N THR A 120 -6.90 -7.18 -8.98
CA THR A 120 -6.36 -6.12 -9.83
C THR A 120 -4.89 -5.87 -9.48
N ALA A 121 -4.01 -5.84 -10.50
CA ALA A 121 -2.56 -5.71 -10.32
C ALA A 121 -2.13 -4.43 -9.56
N THR A 122 -3.01 -3.44 -9.44
CA THR A 122 -2.74 -2.12 -8.85
C THR A 122 -3.35 -1.89 -7.46
N ARG A 123 -4.10 -2.85 -6.88
CA ARG A 123 -4.68 -2.74 -5.51
C ARG A 123 -5.41 -1.40 -5.22
N ILE A 124 -6.02 -0.81 -6.24
CA ILE A 124 -6.64 0.52 -6.17
C ILE A 124 -7.91 0.57 -5.29
N PHE A 125 -8.37 -0.57 -4.77
CA PHE A 125 -9.52 -0.68 -3.88
C PHE A 125 -9.16 -1.19 -2.47
N THR A 126 -7.88 -1.19 -2.11
CA THR A 126 -7.42 -1.56 -0.76
C THR A 126 -6.73 -0.37 -0.10
N LEU A 127 -7.06 -0.13 1.18
CA LEU A 127 -6.40 0.89 1.98
C LEU A 127 -4.91 0.58 2.12
N SER A 128 -4.11 1.63 2.27
CA SER A 128 -2.69 1.51 2.57
C SER A 128 -2.46 0.88 3.95
N GLU A 129 -1.30 0.22 4.12
CA GLU A 129 -0.87 -0.36 5.41
C GLU A 129 -0.84 0.70 6.54
N GLN A 130 -0.58 1.95 6.19
CA GLN A 130 -0.56 3.06 7.14
C GLN A 130 -1.96 3.41 7.64
N THR A 131 -2.96 3.47 6.74
CA THR A 131 -4.36 3.68 7.11
C THR A 131 -4.84 2.57 8.03
N TYR A 132 -4.37 1.34 7.85
CA TYR A 132 -4.64 0.27 8.83
C TYR A 132 -4.09 0.57 10.21
N GLY A 133 -2.86 1.11 10.31
CA GLY A 133 -2.27 1.50 11.59
C GLY A 133 -3.07 2.60 12.30
N ILE A 134 -3.55 3.59 11.55
CA ILE A 134 -4.36 4.69 12.10
C ILE A 134 -5.71 4.17 12.59
N LEU A 135 -6.41 3.38 11.77
CA LEU A 135 -7.71 2.79 12.12
C LEU A 135 -7.61 1.80 13.30
N ASP A 136 -6.53 1.01 13.37
CA ASP A 136 -6.26 0.13 14.51
C ASP A 136 -5.95 0.94 15.78
N ASN A 137 -5.26 2.09 15.66
CA ASN A 137 -5.07 3.00 16.78
C ASN A 137 -6.39 3.61 17.29
N LEU A 138 -7.35 3.93 16.41
CA LEU A 138 -8.69 4.36 16.84
C LEU A 138 -9.38 3.29 17.69
N SER A 139 -9.34 2.03 17.25
CA SER A 139 -9.89 0.89 17.99
C SER A 139 -9.16 0.65 19.31
N LYS A 140 -7.83 0.68 19.32
CA LYS A 140 -6.99 0.49 20.53
C LYS A 140 -7.16 1.60 21.56
N ASN A 141 -7.22 2.86 21.12
CA ASN A 141 -7.37 4.02 21.99
C ASN A 141 -8.83 4.30 22.37
N ASN A 142 -9.78 3.51 21.84
CA ASN A 142 -11.22 3.67 22.02
C ASN A 142 -11.67 5.10 21.69
N GLN A 143 -11.28 5.60 20.51
CA GLN A 143 -11.64 6.92 19.99
C GLN A 143 -12.55 6.77 18.77
N PRO A 144 -13.88 6.87 18.95
CA PRO A 144 -14.82 6.83 17.84
C PRO A 144 -14.70 8.09 16.96
N VAL A 145 -14.87 7.89 15.67
CA VAL A 145 -14.92 8.94 14.66
C VAL A 145 -16.13 8.71 13.76
N HIS A 146 -16.93 9.75 13.56
CA HIS A 146 -18.06 9.76 12.63
C HIS A 146 -17.79 10.71 11.46
N ALA A 147 -17.92 10.21 10.23
CA ALA A 147 -17.76 11.01 9.02
C ALA A 147 -19.12 11.45 8.45
N TYR A 148 -19.37 12.76 8.42
CA TYR A 148 -20.55 13.37 7.78
C TYR A 148 -20.20 13.81 6.36
N ALA A 149 -20.70 13.08 5.38
CA ALA A 149 -20.45 13.32 3.96
C ALA A 149 -21.53 14.25 3.37
N PHE A 150 -21.17 15.52 3.18
CA PHE A 150 -22.05 16.55 2.61
C PHE A 150 -22.00 16.54 1.08
N PHE A 151 -23.06 16.01 0.47
CA PHE A 151 -23.22 15.92 -0.98
C PHE A 151 -24.53 16.60 -1.40
N VAL A 152 -24.44 17.47 -2.40
CA VAL A 152 -25.62 18.14 -2.98
C VAL A 152 -26.04 17.36 -4.21
N SER A 153 -27.26 16.81 -4.18
CA SER A 153 -27.80 15.97 -5.26
C SER A 153 -27.78 16.63 -6.65
N SER A 154 -27.81 17.97 -6.71
CA SER A 154 -27.81 18.76 -7.96
C SER A 154 -26.40 19.13 -8.49
N LEU A 155 -25.37 19.13 -7.64
CA LEU A 155 -24.02 19.60 -7.96
C LEU A 155 -22.98 18.47 -7.98
N SER A 156 -23.23 17.38 -7.27
CA SER A 156 -22.32 16.25 -7.18
C SER A 156 -22.51 15.31 -8.38
N SER A 157 -21.44 15.09 -9.14
CA SER A 157 -21.44 14.03 -10.15
C SER A 157 -21.64 12.69 -9.44
N GLY A 158 -22.57 11.85 -9.91
CA GLY A 158 -22.86 10.54 -9.28
C GLY A 158 -21.61 9.70 -9.00
N ASN A 159 -20.60 9.82 -9.86
CA ASN A 159 -19.30 9.16 -9.69
C ASN A 159 -18.53 9.62 -8.43
N GLN A 160 -18.55 10.90 -8.07
CA GLN A 160 -17.81 11.41 -6.90
C GLN A 160 -18.42 10.91 -5.59
N ARG A 161 -19.75 10.86 -5.51
CA ARG A 161 -20.45 10.30 -4.36
C ARG A 161 -20.14 8.82 -4.20
N GLN A 162 -20.19 8.06 -5.30
CA GLN A 162 -19.86 6.64 -5.28
C GLN A 162 -18.41 6.39 -4.84
N SER A 163 -17.44 7.16 -5.36
CA SER A 163 -16.04 7.01 -4.97
C SER A 163 -15.82 7.32 -3.48
N ALA A 164 -16.48 8.36 -2.95
CA ALA A 164 -16.43 8.66 -1.52
C ALA A 164 -17.09 7.56 -0.68
N GLU A 165 -18.23 7.05 -1.12
CA GLU A 165 -18.95 5.94 -0.47
C GLU A 165 -18.10 4.68 -0.42
N ASP A 166 -17.47 4.30 -1.53
CA ASP A 166 -16.61 3.13 -1.61
C ASP A 166 -15.45 3.25 -0.62
N LEU A 167 -14.80 4.43 -0.56
CA LEU A 167 -13.68 4.68 0.35
C LEU A 167 -14.11 4.70 1.82
N LEU A 168 -15.19 5.41 2.17
CA LEU A 168 -15.71 5.45 3.55
C LEU A 168 -16.15 4.06 4.03
N ASN A 169 -16.73 3.24 3.14
CA ASN A 169 -17.08 1.85 3.45
C ASN A 169 -15.85 0.98 3.75
N GLU A 170 -14.70 1.21 3.11
CA GLU A 170 -13.47 0.48 3.45
C GLU A 170 -12.96 0.87 4.85
N PHE A 171 -13.10 2.13 5.26
CA PHE A 171 -12.74 2.59 6.60
C PHE A 171 -13.66 1.98 7.68
N ASP A 172 -14.98 2.02 7.45
CA ASP A 172 -16.02 1.46 8.35
C ASP A 172 -15.89 -0.05 8.55
N ARG A 173 -15.60 -0.80 7.49
CA ARG A 173 -15.36 -2.25 7.58
C ARG A 173 -14.12 -2.59 8.39
N ARG A 174 -13.14 -1.70 8.48
CA ARG A 174 -11.85 -1.98 9.09
C ARG A 174 -11.81 -1.63 10.58
N SER A 175 -12.50 -0.58 11.00
CA SER A 175 -12.55 -0.17 12.42
C SER A 175 -13.98 -0.09 12.90
N ASP A 176 -14.26 -0.79 14.00
CA ASP A 176 -15.52 -0.68 14.75
C ASP A 176 -15.70 0.70 15.41
N LYS A 177 -14.67 1.56 15.37
CA LYS A 177 -14.68 2.94 15.85
C LYS A 177 -14.82 3.96 14.74
N PHE A 178 -14.91 3.53 13.49
CA PHE A 178 -15.23 4.42 12.38
C PHE A 178 -16.67 4.19 11.93
N SER A 179 -17.40 5.26 11.64
CA SER A 179 -18.74 5.20 11.05
C SER A 179 -18.98 6.41 10.15
N PHE A 180 -19.93 6.34 9.22
CA PHE A 180 -20.21 7.47 8.33
C PHE A 180 -21.69 7.61 7.99
N SER A 181 -22.09 8.80 7.58
CA SER A 181 -23.44 9.12 7.09
C SER A 181 -23.40 10.14 5.95
N PHE A 182 -24.35 10.02 5.02
CA PHE A 182 -24.54 11.02 3.96
C PHE A 182 -25.57 12.05 4.40
N VAL A 183 -25.20 13.33 4.31
CA VAL A 183 -26.06 14.46 4.66
C VAL A 183 -26.30 15.30 3.41
N ASP A 184 -27.56 15.50 3.05
CA ASP A 184 -27.94 16.47 2.02
C ASP A 184 -28.05 17.86 2.70
N PRO A 185 -27.14 18.81 2.43
CA PRO A 185 -27.13 20.11 3.08
C PRO A 185 -28.30 21.01 2.65
N GLU A 186 -28.99 20.71 1.54
CA GLU A 186 -30.20 21.43 1.14
C GLU A 186 -31.39 21.05 2.03
N LEU A 187 -31.46 19.78 2.45
CA LEU A 187 -32.49 19.27 3.35
C LEU A 187 -32.15 19.52 4.83
N ASN A 188 -30.87 19.39 5.20
CA ASN A 188 -30.38 19.46 6.58
C ASN A 188 -29.41 20.64 6.80
N ARG A 189 -29.86 21.86 6.48
CA ARG A 189 -29.04 23.08 6.57
C ARG A 189 -28.42 23.32 7.95
N SER A 190 -29.09 22.93 9.03
CA SER A 190 -28.60 23.10 10.40
C SER A 190 -27.32 22.32 10.68
N GLU A 191 -27.15 21.13 10.10
CA GLU A 191 -25.95 20.32 10.29
C GLU A 191 -24.77 20.89 9.50
N ALA A 192 -24.99 21.31 8.25
CA ALA A 192 -23.96 21.97 7.45
C ALA A 192 -23.44 23.25 8.13
N LEU A 193 -24.32 24.02 8.77
CA LEU A 193 -23.94 25.22 9.53
C LEU A 193 -23.17 24.89 10.82
N ARG A 194 -23.50 23.79 11.51
CA ARG A 194 -22.78 23.35 12.73
C ARG A 194 -21.30 23.07 12.43
N TYR A 195 -21.02 22.42 11.31
CA TYR A 195 -19.66 22.06 10.91
C TYR A 195 -19.00 23.10 9.98
N ASN A 196 -19.62 24.29 9.82
CA ASN A 196 -19.12 25.40 9.00
C ASN A 196 -18.78 25.01 7.54
N VAL A 197 -19.57 24.10 6.96
CA VAL A 197 -19.37 23.61 5.59
C VAL A 197 -19.98 24.59 4.60
N THR A 198 -19.11 25.36 3.92
CA THR A 198 -19.52 26.34 2.89
C THR A 198 -19.33 25.87 1.46
N THR A 199 -18.56 24.79 1.27
CA THR A 199 -18.16 24.25 -0.04
C THR A 199 -18.57 22.79 -0.13
N TYR A 200 -19.12 22.38 -1.27
CA TYR A 200 -19.58 21.01 -1.53
C TYR A 200 -18.94 20.47 -2.82
N PRO A 201 -18.61 19.17 -2.89
CA PRO A 201 -18.71 18.16 -1.83
C PRO A 201 -17.67 18.36 -0.72
N SER A 202 -18.02 17.96 0.51
CA SER A 202 -17.09 17.98 1.65
C SER A 202 -17.45 16.87 2.63
N ILE A 203 -16.47 16.33 3.34
CA ILE A 203 -16.63 15.31 4.37
C ILE A 203 -16.05 15.85 5.67
N VAL A 204 -16.84 15.80 6.73
CA VAL A 204 -16.42 16.25 8.06
C VAL A 204 -16.24 15.05 8.97
N PHE A 205 -15.07 14.89 9.54
CA PHE A 205 -14.78 13.87 10.55
C PHE A 205 -14.97 14.49 11.93
N GLU A 206 -15.83 13.92 12.76
CA GLU A 206 -16.07 14.34 14.14
C GLU A 206 -15.61 13.23 15.10
N ALA A 207 -14.83 13.60 16.12
CA ALA A 207 -14.46 12.70 17.21
C ALA A 207 -15.40 12.89 18.43
N ASP A 208 -15.40 11.92 19.34
CA ASP A 208 -16.24 11.93 20.55
C ASP A 208 -16.08 13.16 21.46
N ASP A 209 -14.93 13.84 21.41
CA ASP A 209 -14.68 15.06 22.19
C ASP A 209 -15.28 16.33 21.54
N GLY A 210 -16.01 16.17 20.43
CA GLY A 210 -16.66 17.25 19.69
C GLY A 210 -15.73 18.05 18.79
N LYS A 211 -14.45 17.66 18.68
CA LYS A 211 -13.56 18.19 17.65
C LYS A 211 -13.92 17.61 16.30
N PHE A 212 -13.80 18.43 15.28
CA PHE A 212 -14.08 18.02 13.92
C PHE A 212 -13.13 18.68 12.93
N GLU A 213 -12.89 18.00 11.82
CA GLU A 213 -12.13 18.54 10.69
C GLU A 213 -12.84 18.23 9.37
N GLY A 214 -12.93 19.23 8.50
CA GLY A 214 -13.59 19.14 7.21
C GLY A 214 -12.58 19.04 6.06
N VAL A 215 -12.75 18.04 5.19
CA VAL A 215 -11.96 17.88 3.98
C VAL A 215 -12.82 18.06 2.74
N THR A 216 -12.24 18.65 1.69
CA THR A 216 -12.93 18.87 0.40
C THR A 216 -12.44 17.92 -0.69
N ALA A 217 -11.23 17.40 -0.56
CA ALA A 217 -10.68 16.42 -1.47
C ALA A 217 -11.09 14.99 -1.04
N LEU A 218 -11.43 14.17 -2.02
CA LEU A 218 -11.98 12.83 -1.82
C LEU A 218 -10.88 11.78 -2.01
N THR A 219 -9.81 11.88 -1.23
CA THR A 219 -8.67 10.94 -1.27
C THR A 219 -8.48 10.27 0.09
N GLU A 220 -7.84 9.09 0.08
CA GLU A 220 -7.49 8.37 1.32
C GLU A 220 -6.63 9.22 2.26
N GLN A 221 -5.66 9.96 1.69
CA GLN A 221 -4.75 10.82 2.45
C GLN A 221 -5.51 11.93 3.17
N ASP A 222 -6.44 12.60 2.48
CA ASP A 222 -7.25 13.65 3.10
C ASP A 222 -8.14 13.08 4.22
N PHE A 223 -8.72 11.90 4.03
CA PHE A 223 -9.55 11.25 5.05
C PHE A 223 -8.74 10.92 6.31
N VAL A 224 -7.55 10.37 6.12
CA VAL A 224 -6.59 10.11 7.20
C VAL A 224 -6.25 11.39 7.95
N THR A 225 -5.91 12.47 7.23
CA THR A 225 -5.59 13.76 7.86
C THR A 225 -6.78 14.29 8.65
N GLY A 226 -8.00 14.23 8.08
CA GLY A 226 -9.23 14.65 8.76
C GLY A 226 -9.47 13.87 10.06
N ILE A 227 -9.31 12.55 10.04
CA ILE A 227 -9.41 11.69 11.24
C ILE A 227 -8.36 12.07 12.29
N LEU A 228 -7.11 12.29 11.88
CA LEU A 228 -6.03 12.60 12.81
C LEU A 228 -6.25 13.97 13.48
N ILE A 229 -6.67 14.99 12.73
CA ILE A 229 -6.97 16.31 13.28
C ILE A 229 -8.20 16.24 14.20
N ALA A 230 -9.28 15.58 13.76
CA ALA A 230 -10.50 15.42 14.56
C ALA A 230 -10.21 14.71 15.89
N THR A 231 -9.34 13.70 15.90
CA THR A 231 -8.95 12.98 17.13
C THR A 231 -7.92 13.71 17.99
N GLY A 232 -7.54 14.94 17.61
CA GLY A 232 -6.58 15.76 18.34
C GLY A 232 -5.14 15.29 18.20
N THR A 233 -4.83 14.48 17.19
CA THR A 233 -3.46 14.17 16.78
C THR A 233 -2.94 15.36 15.98
N GLU A 234 -2.33 16.32 16.67
CA GLU A 234 -1.80 17.55 16.07
C GLU A 234 -0.85 17.23 14.91
N GLN A 235 -1.20 17.72 13.71
CA GLN A 235 -0.33 17.64 12.54
C GLN A 235 0.94 18.44 12.82
N LYS A 236 2.08 17.76 12.92
CA LYS A 236 3.35 18.43 13.24
C LYS A 236 3.86 19.18 12.01
N VAL A 237 4.29 20.43 12.23
CA VAL A 237 4.79 21.29 11.15
C VAL A 237 6.30 21.15 11.04
N ILE A 238 6.79 20.80 9.86
CA ILE A 238 8.21 20.69 9.54
C ILE A 238 8.57 21.84 8.62
N TYR A 239 9.63 22.56 8.96
CA TYR A 239 10.17 23.62 8.12
C TYR A 239 11.48 23.18 7.49
N TYR A 240 11.66 23.39 6.19
CA TYR A 240 12.96 23.26 5.54
C TYR A 240 13.50 24.64 5.15
N LEU A 241 14.76 24.91 5.51
CA LEU A 241 15.39 26.21 5.30
C LEU A 241 15.65 26.45 3.81
N THR A 242 15.48 27.70 3.38
CA THR A 242 15.74 28.16 2.02
C THR A 242 16.43 29.52 2.04
N GLY A 243 17.34 29.74 1.09
CA GLY A 243 18.00 31.04 0.88
C GLY A 243 19.52 30.94 0.75
N HIS A 244 20.10 29.82 1.18
CA HIS A 244 21.52 29.52 1.23
C HIS A 244 21.94 28.45 0.21
N GLY A 245 21.10 28.19 -0.80
CA GLY A 245 21.39 27.18 -1.83
C GLY A 245 21.11 25.74 -1.38
N GLU A 246 20.31 25.59 -0.32
CA GLU A 246 19.83 24.32 0.18
C GLU A 246 19.03 23.57 -0.89
N THR A 247 19.05 22.24 -0.79
CA THR A 247 18.19 21.37 -1.58
C THR A 247 16.73 21.69 -1.29
N SER A 248 15.97 21.94 -2.37
CA SER A 248 14.57 22.36 -2.34
C SER A 248 13.71 21.33 -3.09
N VAL A 249 12.40 21.57 -3.15
CA VAL A 249 11.50 20.99 -4.15
C VAL A 249 12.09 21.26 -5.55
N SER A 250 12.20 20.22 -6.35
CA SER A 250 12.75 20.22 -7.71
C SER A 250 11.70 19.97 -8.79
N ARG A 251 10.44 19.69 -8.39
CA ARG A 251 9.34 19.44 -9.31
C ARG A 251 9.14 20.59 -10.29
N ASP A 252 9.18 20.25 -11.57
CA ASP A 252 8.86 21.17 -12.65
C ASP A 252 7.36 21.51 -12.62
N PRO A 253 6.98 22.80 -12.51
CA PRO A 253 5.57 23.20 -12.40
C PRO A 253 4.73 22.93 -13.66
N MET A 254 5.35 22.78 -14.83
CA MET A 254 4.64 22.60 -16.11
C MET A 254 4.48 21.14 -16.49
N THR A 255 5.49 20.33 -16.21
CA THR A 255 5.57 18.92 -16.62
C THR A 255 5.35 17.96 -15.46
N GLY A 256 5.49 18.42 -14.22
CA GLY A 256 5.41 17.59 -13.01
C GLY A 256 6.61 16.66 -12.82
N ALA A 257 7.62 16.74 -13.69
CA ALA A 257 8.82 15.92 -13.57
C ALA A 257 9.62 16.31 -12.31
N ILE A 258 10.07 15.30 -11.56
CA ILE A 258 10.90 15.49 -10.37
C ILE A 258 12.37 15.49 -10.82
N GLY A 259 13.14 16.48 -10.38
CA GLY A 259 14.57 16.55 -10.62
C GLY A 259 15.35 15.50 -9.83
N LEU A 260 16.60 15.28 -10.22
CA LEU A 260 17.47 14.30 -9.54
C LEU A 260 17.96 14.79 -8.16
N GLU A 261 17.98 16.10 -7.94
CA GLU A 261 18.54 16.75 -6.74
C GLU A 261 17.45 17.54 -5.99
N GLY A 262 16.42 16.84 -5.51
CA GLY A 262 15.28 17.47 -4.84
C GLY A 262 14.82 16.74 -3.57
N LEU A 263 14.18 17.48 -2.67
CA LEU A 263 13.55 16.93 -1.47
C LEU A 263 12.13 16.38 -1.72
N ASP A 264 11.65 16.39 -2.97
CA ASP A 264 10.27 16.08 -3.34
C ASP A 264 9.76 14.77 -2.74
N LEU A 265 10.50 13.67 -2.94
CA LEU A 265 10.10 12.35 -2.44
C LEU A 265 10.10 12.27 -0.90
N ALA A 266 11.05 12.96 -0.25
CA ALA A 266 11.09 13.02 1.20
C ALA A 266 9.93 13.85 1.75
N ILE A 267 9.60 14.98 1.10
CA ILE A 267 8.45 15.82 1.43
C ILE A 267 7.15 15.05 1.25
N GLU A 268 6.97 14.33 0.14
CA GLU A 268 5.81 13.47 -0.09
C GLU A 268 5.71 12.37 0.96
N GLY A 269 6.84 11.75 1.33
CA GLY A 269 6.89 10.77 2.41
C GLY A 269 6.43 11.35 3.75
N MET A 270 6.94 12.52 4.12
CA MET A 270 6.53 13.22 5.34
C MET A 270 5.06 13.66 5.30
N GLN A 271 4.57 14.15 4.17
CA GLN A 271 3.16 14.53 4.01
C GLN A 271 2.24 13.31 4.10
N ARG A 272 2.66 12.17 3.55
CA ARG A 272 1.97 10.88 3.72
C ARG A 272 1.98 10.44 5.18
N ASP A 273 3.05 10.70 5.92
CA ASP A 273 3.16 10.47 7.36
C ASP A 273 2.40 11.51 8.22
N ASN A 274 1.54 12.34 7.58
CA ASN A 274 0.74 13.39 8.21
C ASN A 274 1.58 14.49 8.87
N TYR A 275 2.69 14.89 8.25
CA TYR A 275 3.41 16.12 8.57
C TYR A 275 3.03 17.25 7.61
N PHE A 276 2.93 18.47 8.14
CA PHE A 276 2.77 19.65 7.30
C PHE A 276 4.13 20.25 7.00
N VAL A 277 4.61 20.12 5.77
CA VAL A 277 5.98 20.50 5.39
C VAL A 277 5.98 21.80 4.60
N MET A 278 6.73 22.80 5.06
CA MET A 278 6.78 24.13 4.44
C MET A 278 8.20 24.68 4.29
N PRO A 279 8.49 25.48 3.24
CA PRO A 279 9.73 26.23 3.16
C PRO A 279 9.77 27.33 4.23
N LEU A 280 10.96 27.61 4.75
CA LEU A 280 11.24 28.75 5.62
C LEU A 280 12.37 29.57 5.04
N ASN A 281 12.13 30.86 4.80
CA ASN A 281 13.17 31.82 4.47
C ASN A 281 13.34 32.79 5.63
N LEU A 282 14.46 32.69 6.36
CA LEU A 282 14.67 33.48 7.58
C LEU A 282 14.83 34.98 7.31
N LYS A 283 15.24 35.39 6.10
CA LYS A 283 15.23 36.82 5.72
C LYS A 283 13.84 37.42 5.61
N GLN A 284 12.83 36.59 5.40
CA GLN A 284 11.44 37.03 5.29
C GLN A 284 10.69 36.96 6.63
N PHE A 285 10.93 35.90 7.42
CA PHE A 285 10.17 35.62 8.63
C PHE A 285 10.91 35.96 9.94
N GLU A 286 12.19 36.35 9.87
CA GLU A 286 13.09 36.80 10.95
C GLU A 286 13.27 35.83 12.14
N SER A 287 12.51 34.74 12.18
CA SER A 287 12.50 33.76 13.26
C SER A 287 11.98 32.41 12.77
N VAL A 288 12.36 31.34 13.46
CA VAL A 288 11.76 30.01 13.25
C VAL A 288 10.41 29.99 13.98
N PRO A 289 9.31 29.62 13.32
CA PRO A 289 7.99 29.57 13.94
C PRO A 289 7.92 28.64 15.15
N SER A 290 7.19 29.05 16.20
CA SER A 290 7.09 28.30 17.46
C SER A 290 6.37 26.95 17.35
N ASN A 291 5.58 26.74 16.30
CA ASN A 291 4.91 25.49 15.97
C ASN A 291 5.82 24.51 15.18
N ALA A 292 7.06 24.88 14.88
CA ALA A 292 8.02 24.02 14.20
C ALA A 292 8.34 22.80 15.08
N ALA A 293 8.00 21.61 14.59
CA ALA A 293 8.38 20.35 15.20
C ALA A 293 9.85 20.02 14.93
N VAL A 294 10.33 20.30 13.71
CA VAL A 294 11.73 20.16 13.27
C VAL A 294 12.04 21.25 12.23
N LEU A 295 13.25 21.81 12.31
CA LEU A 295 13.85 22.61 11.24
C LEU A 295 14.86 21.73 10.47
N ILE A 296 14.67 21.58 9.17
CA ILE A 296 15.57 20.86 8.26
C ILE A 296 16.48 21.87 7.56
N ILE A 297 17.78 21.62 7.59
CA ILE A 297 18.80 22.38 6.86
C ILE A 297 19.49 21.38 5.93
N ALA A 298 19.23 21.48 4.63
CA ALA A 298 19.63 20.47 3.65
C ALA A 298 20.67 21.02 2.65
N GLY A 299 21.96 20.77 2.89
CA GLY A 299 23.05 21.06 1.97
C GLY A 299 23.22 22.55 1.61
N PRO A 300 23.37 23.46 2.60
CA PRO A 300 23.68 24.86 2.29
C PRO A 300 25.01 24.95 1.52
N LYS A 301 25.07 25.77 0.47
CA LYS A 301 26.26 25.85 -0.39
C LYS A 301 27.36 26.65 0.29
N GLU A 302 28.60 26.21 0.10
CA GLU A 302 29.83 26.77 0.73
C GLU A 302 29.88 28.32 0.69
N ASN A 303 29.49 28.93 -0.43
CA ASN A 303 29.54 30.38 -0.63
C ASN A 303 28.33 31.15 -0.08
N LYS A 304 27.42 30.51 0.64
CA LYS A 304 26.17 31.10 1.15
C LYS A 304 25.98 30.82 2.63
N ASP A 305 26.77 31.47 3.46
CA ASP A 305 26.65 31.35 4.91
C ASP A 305 25.45 32.15 5.48
N LEU A 306 25.13 31.90 6.75
CA LEU A 306 24.13 32.64 7.52
C LEU A 306 24.59 34.08 7.79
N ASP A 307 23.67 35.04 7.78
CA ASP A 307 23.93 36.34 8.40
C ASP A 307 23.77 36.27 9.94
N GLU A 308 24.09 37.38 10.63
CA GLU A 308 24.01 37.42 12.10
C GLU A 308 22.58 37.29 12.64
N SER A 309 21.59 37.78 11.89
CA SER A 309 20.19 37.73 12.28
C SER A 309 19.63 36.32 12.15
N GLU A 310 19.94 35.64 11.04
CA GLU A 310 19.55 34.25 10.78
C GLU A 310 20.20 33.30 11.78
N LEU A 311 21.49 33.47 12.05
CA LEU A 311 22.20 32.71 13.08
C LEU A 311 21.55 32.87 14.45
N THR A 312 21.19 34.10 14.82
CA THR A 312 20.54 34.40 16.10
C THR A 312 19.16 33.73 16.18
N ALA A 313 18.38 33.75 15.10
CA ALA A 313 17.08 33.11 15.03
C ALA A 313 17.16 31.58 15.24
N ILE A 314 18.10 30.91 14.56
CA ILE A 314 18.30 29.46 14.70
C ILE A 314 18.80 29.11 16.11
N LEU A 315 19.77 29.86 16.64
CA LEU A 315 20.26 29.66 18.00
C LEU A 315 19.16 29.81 19.06
N LYS A 316 18.27 30.78 18.89
CA LYS A 316 17.12 30.96 19.76
C LYS A 316 16.20 29.73 19.73
N TYR A 317 15.80 29.29 18.53
CA TYR A 317 14.96 28.11 18.37
C TYR A 317 15.59 26.86 19.00
N PHE A 318 16.90 26.67 18.82
CA PHE A 318 17.58 25.50 19.39
C PHE A 318 17.69 25.55 20.91
N ARG A 319 17.93 26.74 21.49
CA ARG A 319 17.93 26.95 22.95
C ARG A 319 16.56 26.76 23.60
N ASP A 320 15.49 27.09 22.86
CA ASP A 320 14.12 26.95 23.32
C ASP A 320 13.63 25.47 23.27
N GLY A 321 14.52 24.52 22.97
CA GLY A 321 14.22 23.08 22.92
C GLY A 321 13.76 22.60 21.54
N GLY A 322 13.93 23.42 20.50
CA GLY A 322 13.66 23.08 19.12
C GLY A 322 14.55 21.94 18.62
N ARG A 323 14.09 21.25 17.58
CA ARG A 323 14.78 20.12 16.97
C ARG A 323 15.28 20.51 15.58
N ILE A 324 16.51 20.12 15.25
CA ILE A 324 17.14 20.43 13.96
C ILE A 324 17.64 19.13 13.34
N LEU A 325 17.38 18.96 12.04
CA LEU A 325 18.05 17.99 11.18
C LEU A 325 18.97 18.76 10.22
N MET A 326 20.27 18.53 10.31
CA MET A 326 21.26 19.13 9.40
C MET A 326 21.86 18.06 8.50
N LEU A 327 21.78 18.28 7.20
CA LEU A 327 22.47 17.51 6.17
C LEU A 327 23.52 18.44 5.59
N LEU A 328 24.80 18.22 5.92
CA LEU A 328 25.89 19.09 5.51
C LEU A 328 26.82 18.33 4.57
N ASP A 329 27.01 18.88 3.38
CA ASP A 329 27.99 18.40 2.40
C ASP A 329 29.42 18.66 2.91
N PRO A 330 30.46 18.02 2.32
CA PRO A 330 31.85 18.36 2.61
C PRO A 330 32.11 19.86 2.48
N ASN A 331 32.92 20.39 3.40
CA ASN A 331 33.26 21.80 3.47
C ASN A 331 32.04 22.74 3.61
N PRO A 332 31.19 22.56 4.64
CA PRO A 332 30.01 23.39 4.82
C PRO A 332 30.37 24.81 5.25
N PRO A 333 29.48 25.80 5.06
CA PRO A 333 29.74 27.17 5.48
C PRO A 333 30.02 27.28 6.99
N VAL A 334 30.86 28.24 7.36
CA VAL A 334 31.47 28.34 8.70
C VAL A 334 30.43 28.43 9.80
N LYS A 335 29.36 29.22 9.66
CA LYS A 335 28.36 29.35 10.73
C LYS A 335 27.43 28.14 10.81
N PHE A 336 27.09 27.51 9.70
CA PHE A 336 26.35 26.24 9.72
C PHE A 336 27.15 25.14 10.42
N ASN A 337 28.45 25.00 10.12
CA ASN A 337 29.32 24.06 10.82
C ASN A 337 29.48 24.44 12.31
N GLY A 338 29.57 25.74 12.59
CA GLY A 338 29.62 26.29 13.94
C GLY A 338 28.39 25.93 14.80
N LEU A 339 27.19 25.86 14.21
CA LEU A 339 25.99 25.41 14.91
C LEU A 339 26.12 23.96 15.42
N ALA A 340 26.67 23.08 14.58
CA ALA A 340 26.96 21.70 14.97
C ALA A 340 28.03 21.65 16.08
N ALA A 341 29.08 22.48 15.95
CA ALA A 341 30.23 22.51 16.85
C ALA A 341 29.85 22.90 18.29
N LEU A 342 28.80 23.71 18.48
CA LEU A 342 28.24 24.02 19.80
C LEU A 342 27.83 22.76 20.59
N TYR A 343 27.49 21.69 19.88
CA TYR A 343 27.05 20.40 20.44
C TYR A 343 28.15 19.34 20.37
N GLY A 344 29.38 19.77 20.11
CA GLY A 344 30.57 18.94 20.14
C GLY A 344 30.85 18.18 18.84
N ILE A 345 30.08 18.37 17.78
CA ILE A 345 30.34 17.71 16.49
C ILE A 345 30.63 18.74 15.41
N ALA A 346 31.54 18.44 14.48
CA ALA A 346 31.80 19.29 13.32
C ALA A 346 31.87 18.41 12.07
N VAL A 347 31.63 19.00 10.91
CA VAL A 347 31.75 18.29 9.62
C VAL A 347 33.08 18.68 8.98
N SER A 348 33.83 17.66 8.53
CA SER A 348 35.13 17.83 7.87
C SER A 348 34.99 18.44 6.48
N SER A 349 36.07 19.05 5.98
CA SER A 349 36.23 19.36 4.56
C SER A 349 36.69 18.16 3.74
N GLU A 350 37.16 17.10 4.40
CA GLU A 350 37.67 15.90 3.74
C GLU A 350 36.55 14.88 3.46
N HIS A 351 36.73 14.14 2.38
CA HIS A 351 35.80 13.15 1.87
C HIS A 351 36.08 11.77 2.48
N VAL A 352 35.02 11.02 2.76
CA VAL A 352 35.11 9.67 3.32
C VAL A 352 35.25 8.66 2.19
N VAL A 353 36.33 7.89 2.26
CA VAL A 353 36.61 6.76 1.37
C VAL A 353 36.38 5.47 2.15
N ASP A 354 35.55 4.54 1.64
CA ASP A 354 35.33 3.22 2.24
C ASP A 354 35.71 2.12 1.24
N ALA A 355 36.82 1.42 1.50
CA ALA A 355 37.31 0.37 0.59
C ALA A 355 36.46 -0.91 0.60
N VAL A 356 35.64 -1.12 1.63
CA VAL A 356 34.95 -2.40 1.88
C VAL A 356 33.46 -2.29 1.60
N SER A 357 32.80 -1.26 2.11
CA SER A 357 31.36 -1.06 1.96
C SER A 357 31.10 0.18 1.12
N ASN A 358 31.10 -0.01 -0.20
CA ASN A 358 30.85 1.02 -1.19
C ASN A 358 29.89 0.51 -2.28
N VAL A 359 29.40 1.44 -3.10
CA VAL A 359 28.52 1.12 -4.23
C VAL A 359 29.37 0.77 -5.45
N SER A 360 29.32 -0.48 -5.89
CA SER A 360 29.88 -0.93 -7.17
C SER A 360 31.39 -0.65 -7.36
N GLY A 361 32.16 -0.56 -6.27
CA GLY A 361 33.59 -0.24 -6.30
C GLY A 361 33.92 1.25 -6.20
N GLU A 362 32.91 2.13 -6.20
CA GLU A 362 33.09 3.58 -6.04
C GLU A 362 33.35 3.93 -4.57
N MET A 363 34.62 3.92 -4.16
CA MET A 363 35.01 4.05 -2.75
C MET A 363 34.59 5.38 -2.10
N LEU A 364 34.36 6.44 -2.90
CA LEU A 364 33.80 7.73 -2.47
C LEU A 364 32.27 7.73 -2.32
N THR A 365 31.63 6.58 -2.56
CA THR A 365 30.22 6.36 -2.28
C THR A 365 30.07 5.28 -1.21
N PRO A 366 30.44 5.58 0.07
CA PRO A 366 30.19 4.68 1.17
C PRO A 366 28.74 4.22 1.26
N MET A 367 28.58 2.97 1.63
CA MET A 367 27.29 2.33 1.82
C MET A 367 27.20 1.82 3.26
N VAL A 368 26.20 2.29 4.01
CA VAL A 368 25.93 1.84 5.38
C VAL A 368 24.85 0.76 5.32
N GLN A 369 25.15 -0.42 5.86
CA GLN A 369 24.27 -1.59 5.73
C GLN A 369 23.94 -2.21 7.09
N LYS A 370 22.67 -2.56 7.29
CA LYS A 370 22.20 -3.29 8.48
C LYS A 370 22.85 -4.66 8.59
N ALA A 371 23.05 -5.34 7.45
CA ALA A 371 23.69 -6.66 7.38
C ALA A 371 25.14 -6.65 7.91
N ASN A 372 25.82 -5.51 7.84
CA ASN A 372 27.19 -5.35 8.32
C ASN A 372 27.26 -4.83 9.77
N GLY A 373 26.11 -4.67 10.44
CA GLY A 373 26.06 -4.11 11.79
C GLY A 373 26.44 -2.63 11.88
N GLN A 374 26.37 -1.90 10.76
CA GLN A 374 26.80 -0.50 10.69
C GLN A 374 25.75 0.50 11.18
N PHE A 375 24.50 0.07 11.40
CA PHE A 375 23.44 0.89 11.98
C PHE A 375 23.26 0.63 13.47
N THR A 376 23.01 1.70 14.22
CA THR A 376 22.53 1.61 15.60
C THR A 376 21.03 1.37 15.60
N THR A 377 20.65 0.14 15.97
CA THR A 377 19.24 -0.30 16.05
C THR A 377 18.80 -0.44 17.51
N SER A 378 17.51 -0.67 17.74
CA SER A 378 16.94 -0.92 19.06
C SER A 378 17.58 -2.10 19.81
N ASN A 379 18.21 -3.04 19.09
CA ASN A 379 18.99 -4.13 19.67
C ASN A 379 20.29 -3.66 20.34
N SER A 380 20.96 -2.67 19.73
CA SER A 380 22.24 -2.15 20.19
C SER A 380 22.09 -0.94 21.11
N ALA A 381 21.03 -0.15 20.91
CA ALA A 381 20.68 0.99 21.75
C ALA A 381 19.17 0.97 22.07
N PRO A 382 18.76 0.33 23.19
CA PRO A 382 17.36 0.24 23.57
C PRO A 382 16.67 1.60 23.63
N GLY A 383 15.52 1.71 22.95
CA GLY A 383 14.74 2.95 22.86
C GLY A 383 15.07 3.84 21.64
N LEU A 384 16.05 3.47 20.81
CA LEU A 384 16.35 4.15 19.55
C LEU A 384 15.95 3.27 18.36
N THR A 385 14.85 3.61 17.70
CA THR A 385 14.26 2.81 16.60
C THR A 385 14.47 3.42 15.21
N ILE A 386 15.23 4.53 15.12
CA ILE A 386 15.35 5.34 13.89
C ILE A 386 15.84 4.52 12.68
N ALA A 387 16.79 3.61 12.90
CA ALA A 387 17.40 2.81 11.84
C ALA A 387 16.87 1.36 11.80
N ASP A 388 15.79 1.04 12.52
CA ASP A 388 15.31 -0.35 12.63
C ASP A 388 14.79 -0.89 11.29
N ASP A 389 14.09 -0.06 10.53
CA ASP A 389 13.50 -0.44 9.23
C ASP A 389 14.41 -0.12 8.04
N ILE A 390 15.59 0.46 8.28
CA ILE A 390 16.55 0.82 7.24
C ILE A 390 17.46 -0.38 6.97
N SER A 391 17.47 -0.86 5.72
CA SER A 391 18.36 -1.96 5.31
C SER A 391 19.71 -1.45 4.81
N VAL A 392 19.68 -0.44 3.94
CA VAL A 392 20.86 0.11 3.25
C VAL A 392 20.66 1.60 3.05
N THR A 393 21.71 2.39 3.27
CA THR A 393 21.76 3.81 2.90
C THR A 393 23.08 4.08 2.19
N ILE A 394 23.02 4.94 1.17
CA ILE A 394 24.14 5.29 0.30
C ILE A 394 24.47 6.76 0.55
N PHE A 395 25.76 7.06 0.70
CA PHE A 395 26.27 8.40 0.99
C PHE A 395 27.33 8.80 -0.04
N PRO A 396 26.93 9.20 -1.26
CA PRO A 396 27.86 9.70 -2.25
C PRO A 396 28.53 10.96 -1.74
N ASP A 397 29.84 11.06 -1.91
CA ASP A 397 30.62 12.26 -1.61
C ASP A 397 30.43 12.80 -0.17
N SER A 398 30.45 11.90 0.80
CA SER A 398 30.19 12.24 2.20
C SER A 398 31.43 12.74 2.94
N ALA A 399 31.21 13.62 3.93
CA ALA A 399 32.24 14.09 4.84
C ALA A 399 32.21 13.37 6.18
N ALA A 400 33.37 13.37 6.86
CA ALA A 400 33.48 12.85 8.21
C ALA A 400 32.79 13.78 9.22
N ILE A 401 32.09 13.18 10.19
CA ILE A 401 31.71 13.88 11.41
C ILE A 401 32.89 13.79 12.38
N LEU A 402 33.53 14.93 12.60
CA LEU A 402 34.57 15.11 13.61
C LEU A 402 33.91 15.26 14.97
N SER A 403 34.34 14.44 15.91
CA SER A 403 33.84 14.42 17.27
C SER A 403 35.02 14.29 18.23
N PRO A 404 35.09 15.06 19.34
CA PRO A 404 36.10 14.88 20.36
C PRO A 404 36.03 13.46 20.95
N SER A 405 37.06 13.10 21.73
CA SER A 405 37.12 11.76 22.33
C SER A 405 35.92 11.51 23.25
N ALA A 406 35.57 10.23 23.44
CA ALA A 406 34.48 9.85 24.34
C ALA A 406 34.71 10.37 25.78
N GLU A 407 35.96 10.45 26.23
CA GLU A 407 36.34 11.00 27.53
C GLU A 407 36.05 12.50 27.62
N GLU A 408 36.35 13.25 26.56
CA GLU A 408 36.08 14.69 26.49
C GLU A 408 34.59 15.01 26.37
N PHE A 409 33.82 14.16 25.66
CA PHE A 409 32.36 14.23 25.67
C PHE A 409 31.74 13.87 27.01
N ALA A 410 32.30 12.89 27.74
CA ALA A 410 31.80 12.48 29.05
C ALA A 410 31.88 13.60 30.10
N LEU A 411 32.70 14.64 29.87
CA LEU A 411 32.73 15.85 30.68
C LEU A 411 31.54 16.79 30.40
N ARG A 412 30.75 16.54 29.37
CA ARG A 412 29.60 17.35 28.95
C ARG A 412 28.29 16.62 29.29
N ASP A 413 27.92 16.61 30.56
CA ASP A 413 26.74 15.89 31.10
C ASP A 413 25.39 16.20 30.40
N HIS A 414 25.31 17.33 29.69
CA HIS A 414 24.11 17.79 28.99
C HIS A 414 24.05 17.36 27.51
N ILE A 415 25.09 16.72 26.97
CA ILE A 415 25.14 16.27 25.58
C ILE A 415 25.29 14.75 25.55
N LYS A 416 24.32 14.08 24.92
CA LYS A 416 24.41 12.65 24.62
C LYS A 416 24.66 12.48 23.13
N PHE A 417 25.87 12.06 22.78
CA PHE A 417 26.18 11.66 21.40
C PHE A 417 25.70 10.23 21.16
N THR A 418 25.00 9.99 20.06
CA THR A 418 24.56 8.64 19.66
C THR A 418 24.70 8.50 18.15
N PRO A 419 25.71 7.77 17.66
CA PRO A 419 25.91 7.56 16.23
C PRO A 419 24.78 6.67 15.67
N LEU A 420 24.19 7.06 14.54
CA LEU A 420 23.11 6.31 13.89
C LEU A 420 23.64 5.31 12.86
N GLY A 421 24.72 5.66 12.18
CA GLY A 421 25.40 4.84 11.19
C GLY A 421 26.91 5.11 11.21
N MET A 422 27.71 4.09 10.89
CA MET A 422 29.17 4.21 10.80
C MET A 422 29.69 3.56 9.53
N THR A 423 30.74 4.13 8.94
CA THR A 423 31.49 3.47 7.87
C THR A 423 32.31 2.31 8.42
N THR A 424 32.92 1.51 7.54
CA THR A 424 33.70 0.36 7.99
C THR A 424 35.02 0.81 8.63
N PRO A 425 35.68 -0.04 9.46
CA PRO A 425 37.02 0.25 9.95
C PRO A 425 38.09 0.40 8.87
N ALA A 426 37.79 0.04 7.62
CA ALA A 426 38.66 0.21 6.45
C ALA A 426 38.37 1.51 5.70
N SER A 427 37.92 2.55 6.41
CA SER A 427 37.63 3.87 5.85
C SER A 427 38.68 4.89 6.26
N TRP A 428 38.94 5.86 5.40
CA TRP A 428 39.84 6.98 5.65
C TRP A 428 39.32 8.26 5.03
N LEU A 429 40.02 9.36 5.30
CA LEU A 429 39.70 10.68 4.76
C LEU A 429 40.66 11.03 3.63
N THR A 430 40.14 11.64 2.57
CA THR A 430 40.95 12.27 1.52
C THR A 430 40.54 13.73 1.34
N ALA A 431 41.53 14.60 1.16
CA ALA A 431 41.30 15.99 0.79
C ALA A 431 41.11 16.16 -0.73
N ASP A 432 41.54 15.18 -1.53
CA ASP A 432 41.45 15.20 -2.98
C ASP A 432 40.61 14.01 -3.47
N PRO A 433 39.37 14.24 -3.94
CA PRO A 433 38.53 13.18 -4.51
C PRO A 433 39.13 12.49 -5.74
N GLU A 434 40.08 13.12 -6.44
CA GLU A 434 40.77 12.51 -7.58
C GLU A 434 41.90 11.55 -7.14
N ASP A 435 42.44 11.74 -5.92
CA ASP A 435 43.44 10.86 -5.30
C ASP A 435 42.88 10.21 -4.03
N ILE A 436 42.23 9.07 -4.24
CA ILE A 436 41.67 8.25 -3.17
C ILE A 436 42.70 7.28 -2.57
N SER A 437 44.00 7.45 -2.80
CA SER A 437 45.00 6.54 -2.23
C SER A 437 45.04 6.63 -0.70
N TYR A 438 45.28 5.50 -0.04
CA TYR A 438 45.50 5.48 1.40
C TYR A 438 46.92 5.98 1.69
N SER A 439 47.04 7.16 2.31
CA SER A 439 48.31 7.81 2.64
C SER A 439 48.86 7.42 4.00
#